data_AF-A0A0G0EGY6-F1
#
_entry.id   AF-A0A0G0EGY6-F1
#
_cell.length_a   1.000
_cell.length_b   1.000
_cell.length_c   1.000
_cell.angle_alpha   90.00
_cell.angle_beta   90.00
_cell.angle_gamma   90.00
#
_symmetry.space_group_name_H-M   'P 1'
#
loop_
_entity.id
_entity.type
_entity.pdbx_description
1 polymer ?
#
loop_
_entity_poly.entity_id
_entity_poly.type
_entity_poly.pdbx_seq_one_letter_code
_entity_poly.pdbx_strand_id
1 'polypeptide(L)'
;MIDKMSLEYSKKMTELGIKNKILEHDSLVEAADVVAQLGYTLNDSVATLIMKADKNYIAVLRRDVTKISFKKIKKLLGISELQIATPEEFNQVTGLEIGTARFYVENVKTYIDKKVFEKKTILGGTGSLSTTFRCLSKDLKKLPNIQIVDITSEIEEVTNLKSVKRVFSGIRATGRLHLGNYLGAVKGFLELEKTGKYETVYCVVDIHSITTPYDKKALAKNKREIIIDYLAAGLDPKKSIIIYQSDIPEHIELAFYFSTVETIARMMHLPTYKEKVKQHPNANTMALLNYPILMAADILIYKAGLVPVGIDQEPHLEVTREIARKMNQLYGTDFPEPVRFATKGEYIPSLTGEGKMSKTVANSFINLTDSLEEIRKKIRSVPTATSAGGEMSPGLKSLFAFANLFLPAVTDRYKKEFNDGTLQFVKIKDAIAEAIYADLKPFQERRAKIAADKNYVDGVIRDGADRARKIARETVKEVKEKMGLL
;
A
#
# COMPACT_ATOMS: atom_id res chain seq x y z
N MET A 1 19.18 -14.57 -23.17
CA MET A 1 19.08 -14.89 -24.62
C MET A 1 17.79 -14.27 -25.07
N ILE A 2 17.88 -13.27 -25.94
CA ILE A 2 16.72 -12.52 -26.45
C ILE A 2 15.72 -13.48 -27.06
N ASP A 3 14.45 -13.37 -26.67
CA ASP A 3 13.39 -14.22 -27.21
C ASP A 3 13.18 -13.96 -28.71
N LYS A 4 12.80 -15.03 -29.43
CA LYS A 4 12.65 -15.02 -30.89
C LYS A 4 11.65 -13.95 -31.36
N MET A 5 10.57 -13.76 -30.61
CA MET A 5 9.51 -12.80 -30.92
C MET A 5 10.04 -11.36 -30.89
N SER A 6 10.88 -11.01 -29.93
CA SER A 6 11.51 -9.70 -29.82
C SER A 6 12.48 -9.43 -30.97
N LEU A 7 13.24 -10.45 -31.40
CA LEU A 7 14.13 -10.37 -32.57
C LEU A 7 13.35 -10.16 -33.87
N GLU A 8 12.26 -10.91 -34.07
CA GLU A 8 11.37 -10.76 -35.23
C GLU A 8 10.75 -9.35 -35.27
N TYR A 9 10.28 -8.85 -34.13
CA TYR A 9 9.75 -7.51 -34.01
C TYR A 9 10.78 -6.42 -34.34
N SER A 10 12.00 -6.55 -33.79
CA SER A 10 13.13 -5.66 -34.08
C SER A 10 13.51 -5.62 -35.56
N LYS A 11 13.54 -6.79 -36.21
CA LYS A 11 13.80 -6.90 -37.66
C LYS A 11 12.73 -6.17 -38.46
N LYS A 12 11.45 -6.39 -38.13
CA LYS A 12 10.33 -5.71 -38.78
C LYS A 12 10.37 -4.19 -38.62
N MET A 13 10.71 -3.70 -37.44
CA MET A 13 10.89 -2.26 -37.22
C MET A 13 12.06 -1.70 -38.06
N THR A 14 13.13 -2.48 -38.22
CA THR A 14 14.26 -2.11 -39.08
C THR A 14 13.86 -2.02 -40.55
N GLU A 15 13.03 -2.95 -41.05
CA GLU A 15 12.47 -2.95 -42.40
C GLU A 15 11.58 -1.72 -42.66
N LEU A 16 10.89 -1.23 -41.63
CA LEU A 16 10.15 0.04 -41.64
C LEU A 16 11.06 1.29 -41.50
N GLY A 17 12.38 1.12 -41.53
CA GLY A 17 13.36 2.21 -41.44
C GLY A 17 13.56 2.76 -40.02
N ILE A 18 13.17 2.02 -38.98
CA ILE A 18 13.34 2.41 -37.58
C ILE A 18 14.60 1.77 -37.02
N LYS A 19 15.64 2.58 -36.83
CA LYS A 19 16.87 2.12 -36.20
C LYS A 19 16.60 1.84 -34.72
N ASN A 20 16.89 0.62 -34.30
CA ASN A 20 16.54 0.17 -32.97
C ASN A 20 17.58 -0.76 -32.33
N LYS A 21 17.45 -0.93 -31.02
CA LYS A 21 18.25 -1.86 -30.22
C LYS A 21 17.34 -2.53 -29.18
N ILE A 22 17.42 -3.85 -29.07
CA ILE A 22 16.80 -4.59 -27.97
C ILE A 22 17.71 -4.49 -26.73
N LEU A 23 17.10 -4.24 -25.58
CA LEU A 23 17.73 -4.23 -24.27
C LEU A 23 17.13 -5.37 -23.45
N GLU A 24 17.97 -6.27 -22.93
CA GLU A 24 17.56 -7.35 -22.02
C GLU A 24 17.47 -6.82 -20.58
N HIS A 25 16.47 -7.28 -19.85
CA HIS A 25 16.28 -7.03 -18.42
C HIS A 25 15.59 -8.24 -17.77
N ASP A 26 15.44 -8.22 -16.45
CA ASP A 26 14.74 -9.29 -15.74
C ASP A 26 13.26 -9.29 -16.17
N SER A 27 12.56 -10.42 -16.00
CA SER A 27 11.13 -10.49 -16.28
C SER A 27 10.36 -9.58 -15.31
N LEU A 28 9.92 -8.42 -15.81
CA LEU A 28 9.34 -7.33 -15.03
C LEU A 28 8.04 -6.84 -15.70
N VAL A 29 7.03 -6.56 -14.88
CA VAL A 29 5.71 -6.11 -15.35
C VAL A 29 5.61 -4.58 -15.35
N GLU A 30 6.24 -3.92 -14.38
CA GLU A 30 6.13 -2.48 -14.19
C GLU A 30 7.20 -1.72 -15.00
N ALA A 31 6.76 -0.77 -15.83
CA ALA A 31 7.66 0.06 -16.65
C ALA A 31 8.72 0.79 -15.82
N ALA A 32 8.38 1.17 -14.57
CA ALA A 32 9.29 1.84 -13.65
C ALA A 32 10.47 0.95 -13.20
N ASP A 33 10.23 -0.35 -12.96
CA ASP A 33 11.29 -1.30 -12.62
C ASP A 33 12.19 -1.56 -13.83
N VAL A 34 11.59 -1.69 -15.02
CA VAL A 34 12.31 -1.93 -16.29
C VAL A 34 13.29 -0.79 -16.60
N VAL A 35 12.82 0.46 -16.61
CA VAL A 35 13.70 1.60 -16.91
C VAL A 35 14.80 1.75 -15.86
N ALA A 36 14.51 1.48 -14.58
CA ALA A 36 15.50 1.55 -13.52
C ALA A 36 16.63 0.52 -13.71
N GLN A 37 16.30 -0.73 -14.05
CA GLN A 37 17.31 -1.77 -14.32
C GLN A 37 18.18 -1.41 -15.54
N LEU A 38 17.60 -0.77 -16.54
CA LEU A 38 18.29 -0.37 -17.76
C LEU A 38 19.10 0.94 -17.62
N GLY A 39 19.05 1.61 -16.46
CA GLY A 39 19.73 2.88 -16.22
C GLY A 39 19.05 4.10 -16.86
N TYR A 40 17.73 4.04 -17.05
CA TYR A 40 16.88 5.10 -17.58
C TYR A 40 15.81 5.52 -16.57
N THR A 41 15.00 6.51 -16.94
CA THR A 41 13.86 6.97 -16.13
C THR A 41 12.55 6.74 -16.87
N LEU A 42 11.40 6.77 -16.17
CA LEU A 42 10.08 6.75 -16.82
C LEU A 42 9.91 7.89 -17.83
N ASN A 43 10.68 8.97 -17.66
CA ASN A 43 10.70 10.09 -18.59
C ASN A 43 11.17 9.68 -20.00
N ASP A 44 11.92 8.59 -20.09
CA ASP A 44 12.52 8.05 -21.31
C ASP A 44 11.70 6.87 -21.88
N SER A 45 10.62 6.44 -21.22
CA SER A 45 9.74 5.37 -21.69
C SER A 45 8.39 5.86 -22.20
N VAL A 46 7.79 5.04 -23.04
CA VAL A 46 6.45 5.23 -23.59
C VAL A 46 5.60 3.97 -23.41
N ALA A 47 4.30 4.18 -23.24
CA ALA A 47 3.30 3.13 -23.19
C ALA A 47 2.41 3.15 -24.43
N THR A 48 2.12 1.96 -24.95
CA THR A 48 1.09 1.72 -25.96
C THR A 48 -0.18 1.23 -25.27
N LEU A 49 -1.25 1.99 -25.37
CA LEU A 49 -2.56 1.65 -24.82
C LEU A 49 -3.52 1.27 -25.94
N ILE A 50 -4.11 0.08 -25.86
CA ILE A 50 -5.17 -0.33 -26.77
C ILE A 50 -6.49 0.14 -26.19
N MET A 51 -7.24 0.89 -26.98
CA MET A 51 -8.51 1.49 -26.58
C MET A 51 -9.61 1.07 -27.53
N LYS A 52 -10.79 0.79 -26.98
CA LYS A 52 -12.02 0.55 -27.72
C LYS A 52 -12.72 1.90 -27.93
N ALA A 53 -12.84 2.29 -29.20
CA ALA A 53 -13.47 3.52 -29.67
C ALA A 53 -14.74 3.15 -30.44
N ASP A 54 -15.89 3.28 -29.77
CA ASP A 54 -17.16 2.69 -30.19
C ASP A 54 -17.02 1.20 -30.59
N LYS A 55 -17.09 0.88 -31.89
CA LYS A 55 -16.98 -0.50 -32.42
C LYS A 55 -15.58 -0.89 -32.92
N ASN A 56 -14.62 0.03 -32.88
CA ASN A 56 -13.27 -0.17 -33.42
C ASN A 56 -12.21 -0.12 -32.31
N TYR A 57 -11.01 -0.61 -32.62
CA TYR A 57 -9.85 -0.50 -31.72
C TYR A 57 -8.82 0.48 -32.28
N ILE A 58 -8.23 1.25 -31.39
CA ILE A 58 -7.12 2.16 -31.67
C ILE A 58 -5.96 1.88 -30.71
N ALA A 59 -4.75 2.22 -31.14
CA ALA A 59 -3.60 2.25 -30.27
C ALA A 59 -3.25 3.70 -29.96
N VAL A 60 -2.90 3.98 -28.71
CA VAL A 60 -2.45 5.29 -28.26
C VAL A 60 -1.06 5.14 -27.67
N LEU A 61 -0.09 5.81 -28.28
CA LEU A 61 1.28 5.87 -27.79
C LEU A 61 1.51 7.19 -27.05
N ARG A 62 1.89 7.11 -25.78
CA ARG A 62 2.18 8.28 -24.94
C ARG A 62 3.41 8.04 -24.08
N ARG A 63 4.02 9.12 -23.59
CA ARG A 63 5.10 9.02 -22.58
C ARG A 63 4.53 8.51 -21.26
N ASP A 64 5.25 7.65 -20.55
CA ASP A 64 4.75 7.07 -19.29
C ASP A 64 4.45 8.12 -18.22
N VAL A 65 5.13 9.27 -18.28
CA VAL A 65 4.95 10.43 -17.39
C VAL A 65 3.79 11.35 -17.77
N THR A 66 3.00 11.00 -18.79
CA THR A 66 1.87 11.84 -19.26
C THR A 66 0.54 11.12 -19.10
N LYS A 67 -0.54 11.82 -18.74
CA LYS A 67 -1.87 11.22 -18.62
C LYS A 67 -2.70 11.44 -19.88
N ILE A 68 -3.38 10.41 -20.36
CA ILE A 68 -4.32 10.52 -21.48
C ILE A 68 -5.54 11.35 -21.07
N SER A 69 -5.95 12.27 -21.93
CA SER A 69 -7.24 12.94 -21.86
C SER A 69 -8.27 12.23 -22.74
N PHE A 70 -9.15 11.44 -22.11
CA PHE A 70 -10.28 10.80 -22.79
C PHE A 70 -11.15 11.82 -23.52
N LYS A 71 -11.33 13.02 -22.93
CA LYS A 71 -12.06 14.13 -23.56
C LYS A 71 -11.42 14.59 -24.87
N LYS A 72 -10.08 14.75 -24.90
CA LYS A 72 -9.35 15.12 -26.12
C LYS A 72 -9.48 14.03 -27.18
N ILE A 73 -9.33 12.76 -26.82
CA ILE A 73 -9.44 11.63 -27.77
C ILE A 73 -10.88 11.51 -28.32
N LYS A 74 -11.90 11.57 -27.47
CA LYS A 74 -13.30 11.53 -27.92
C LYS A 74 -13.61 12.65 -28.91
N LYS A 75 -13.15 13.87 -28.60
CA LYS A 75 -13.29 15.04 -29.48
C LYS A 75 -12.53 14.86 -30.81
N LEU A 76 -11.32 14.32 -30.76
CA LEU A 76 -10.50 14.06 -31.95
C LEU A 76 -11.15 13.04 -32.90
N LEU A 77 -11.75 11.99 -32.33
CA LEU A 77 -12.33 10.88 -33.10
C LEU A 77 -13.80 11.08 -33.45
N GLY A 78 -14.48 12.05 -32.83
CA GLY A 78 -15.92 12.27 -33.02
C GLY A 78 -16.80 11.14 -32.45
N ILE A 79 -16.35 10.50 -31.37
CA ILE A 79 -16.98 9.30 -30.79
C ILE A 79 -17.63 9.59 -29.43
N SER A 80 -18.65 8.80 -29.09
CA SER A 80 -19.32 8.86 -27.79
C SER A 80 -18.65 8.00 -26.74
N GLU A 81 -18.18 6.81 -27.12
CA GLU A 81 -17.65 5.81 -26.19
C GLU A 81 -16.16 5.59 -26.40
N LEU A 82 -15.42 5.61 -25.30
CA LEU A 82 -13.99 5.36 -25.29
C LEU A 82 -13.63 4.71 -23.97
N GLN A 83 -13.05 3.51 -24.04
CA GLN A 83 -12.54 2.78 -22.88
C GLN A 83 -11.21 2.12 -23.22
N ILE A 84 -10.42 1.78 -22.20
CA ILE A 84 -9.25 0.93 -22.38
C ILE A 84 -9.76 -0.48 -22.68
N ALA A 85 -9.12 -1.18 -23.63
CA ALA A 85 -9.49 -2.55 -23.98
C ALA A 85 -9.38 -3.47 -22.76
N THR A 86 -10.33 -4.39 -22.58
CA THR A 86 -10.24 -5.41 -21.52
C THR A 86 -9.05 -6.34 -21.79
N PRO A 87 -8.60 -7.12 -20.78
CA PRO A 87 -7.68 -8.24 -20.95
C PRO A 87 -7.91 -9.09 -22.21
N GLU A 88 -9.15 -9.53 -22.42
CA GLU A 88 -9.56 -10.39 -23.53
C GLU A 88 -9.51 -9.62 -24.86
N GLU A 89 -10.02 -8.38 -24.89
CA GLU A 89 -9.99 -7.52 -26.08
C GLU A 89 -8.54 -7.17 -26.48
N PHE A 90 -7.68 -6.90 -25.50
CA PHE A 90 -6.26 -6.63 -25.74
C PHE A 90 -5.58 -7.84 -26.39
N ASN A 91 -5.80 -9.04 -25.85
CA ASN A 91 -5.26 -10.26 -26.41
C ASN A 91 -5.81 -10.52 -27.82
N GLN A 92 -7.11 -10.33 -28.05
CA GLN A 92 -7.74 -10.47 -29.36
C GLN A 92 -7.15 -9.52 -30.41
N VAL A 93 -6.88 -8.27 -30.01
CA VAL A 93 -6.36 -7.23 -30.93
C VAL A 93 -4.87 -7.39 -31.21
N THR A 94 -4.09 -7.79 -30.20
CA THR A 94 -2.62 -7.75 -30.29
C THR A 94 -1.97 -9.13 -30.45
N GLY A 95 -2.66 -10.20 -30.05
CA GLY A 95 -2.10 -11.54 -29.90
C GLY A 95 -1.10 -11.67 -28.74
N LEU A 96 -1.03 -10.69 -27.84
CA LEU A 96 -0.02 -10.60 -26.77
C LEU A 96 -0.62 -10.78 -25.39
N GLU A 97 0.24 -11.09 -24.42
CA GLU A 97 -0.11 -11.07 -23.00
C GLU A 97 -0.23 -9.62 -22.50
N ILE A 98 -1.16 -9.38 -21.58
CA ILE A 98 -1.37 -8.05 -20.99
C ILE A 98 -0.09 -7.56 -20.33
N GLY A 99 0.22 -6.27 -20.51
CA GLY A 99 1.45 -5.66 -20.02
C GLY A 99 2.63 -5.76 -20.99
N THR A 100 2.52 -6.53 -22.08
CA THR A 100 3.61 -6.72 -23.06
C THR A 100 3.42 -5.92 -24.34
N ALA A 101 2.55 -4.91 -24.35
CA ALA A 101 2.18 -4.17 -25.55
C ALA A 101 3.40 -3.70 -26.36
N ARG A 102 3.39 -4.01 -27.66
CA ARG A 102 4.40 -3.51 -28.60
C ARG A 102 4.29 -2.01 -28.80
N PHE A 103 5.42 -1.40 -29.12
CA PHE A 103 5.52 -0.01 -29.53
C PHE A 103 4.53 0.37 -30.66
N TYR A 104 4.37 -0.54 -31.60
CA TYR A 104 3.48 -0.45 -32.75
C TYR A 104 2.76 -1.78 -32.90
N VAL A 105 1.42 -1.73 -32.91
CA VAL A 105 0.56 -2.87 -33.18
C VAL A 105 0.09 -2.77 -34.62
N GLU A 106 0.47 -3.75 -35.41
CA GLU A 106 0.11 -3.81 -36.82
C GLU A 106 -1.41 -3.92 -36.98
N ASN A 107 -1.94 -3.31 -38.04
CA ASN A 107 -3.38 -3.27 -38.35
C ASN A 107 -4.26 -2.49 -37.36
N VAL A 108 -3.66 -1.81 -36.37
CA VAL A 108 -4.37 -0.90 -35.46
C VAL A 108 -3.92 0.52 -35.74
N LYS A 109 -4.87 1.41 -36.04
CA LYS A 109 -4.56 2.84 -36.24
C LYS A 109 -3.96 3.41 -34.95
N THR A 110 -2.76 3.97 -35.05
CA THR A 110 -1.99 4.39 -33.89
C THR A 110 -1.95 5.92 -33.78
N TYR A 111 -2.39 6.45 -32.65
CA TYR A 111 -2.31 7.87 -32.33
C TYR A 111 -1.12 8.11 -31.40
N ILE A 112 -0.13 8.86 -31.88
CA ILE A 112 1.09 9.17 -31.14
C ILE A 112 0.96 10.57 -30.54
N ASP A 113 1.03 10.66 -29.22
CA ASP A 113 1.05 11.96 -28.57
C ASP A 113 2.32 12.75 -28.95
N LYS A 114 2.16 14.02 -29.31
CA LYS A 114 3.25 14.88 -29.79
C LYS A 114 4.40 14.98 -28.80
N LYS A 115 4.16 14.80 -27.49
CA LYS A 115 5.19 14.89 -26.46
C LYS A 115 6.19 13.73 -26.54
N VAL A 116 5.83 12.60 -27.15
CA VAL A 116 6.77 11.49 -27.41
C VAL A 116 8.02 11.97 -28.16
N PHE A 117 7.87 12.99 -29.01
CA PHE A 117 8.98 13.56 -29.79
C PHE A 117 9.84 14.57 -29.02
N GLU A 118 9.52 14.93 -27.78
CA GLU A 118 10.35 15.80 -26.92
C GLU A 118 11.66 15.12 -26.50
N LYS A 119 11.70 13.78 -26.52
CA LYS A 119 12.89 12.99 -26.23
C LYS A 119 13.55 12.53 -27.52
N LYS A 120 14.88 12.63 -27.61
CA LYS A 120 15.64 12.13 -28.78
C LYS A 120 15.53 10.61 -28.92
N THR A 121 15.62 9.89 -27.82
CA THR A 121 15.54 8.42 -27.72
C THR A 121 14.46 8.04 -26.73
N ILE A 122 13.78 6.94 -27.00
CA ILE A 122 12.68 6.43 -26.18
C ILE A 122 12.74 4.90 -26.06
N LEU A 123 12.16 4.40 -24.98
CA LEU A 123 12.01 2.99 -24.63
C LEU A 123 10.54 2.57 -24.71
N GLY A 124 10.27 1.36 -25.19
CA GLY A 124 8.92 0.78 -25.15
C GLY A 124 8.93 -0.74 -25.33
N GLY A 125 7.76 -1.36 -25.21
CA GLY A 125 7.64 -2.82 -25.24
C GLY A 125 7.91 -3.47 -26.60
N THR A 126 8.43 -4.69 -26.56
CA THR A 126 8.69 -5.57 -27.73
C THR A 126 7.62 -6.63 -27.95
N GLY A 127 6.70 -6.82 -27.01
CA GLY A 127 5.89 -8.04 -26.91
C GLY A 127 6.30 -8.96 -25.76
N SER A 128 7.38 -8.65 -25.04
CA SER A 128 7.98 -9.54 -24.02
C SER A 128 8.15 -8.84 -22.68
N LEU A 129 8.09 -9.60 -21.58
CA LEU A 129 8.32 -9.10 -20.21
C LEU A 129 9.81 -8.96 -19.85
N SER A 130 10.72 -9.48 -20.67
CA SER A 130 12.17 -9.52 -20.40
C SER A 130 13.00 -8.72 -21.40
N THR A 131 12.35 -8.02 -22.34
CA THR A 131 13.07 -7.20 -23.31
C THR A 131 12.35 -5.88 -23.58
N THR A 132 13.15 -4.84 -23.80
CA THR A 132 12.69 -3.50 -24.14
C THR A 132 13.30 -3.03 -25.44
N PHE A 133 12.50 -2.33 -26.23
CA PHE A 133 12.87 -1.74 -27.51
C PHE A 133 13.34 -0.30 -27.32
N ARG A 134 14.54 0.04 -27.80
CA ARG A 134 15.03 1.43 -27.83
C ARG A 134 15.15 1.93 -29.27
N CYS A 135 14.57 3.09 -29.57
CA CYS A 135 14.70 3.74 -30.88
C CYS A 135 14.79 5.27 -30.78
N LEU A 136 15.04 5.92 -31.92
CA LEU A 136 14.93 7.38 -32.03
C LEU A 136 13.45 7.77 -32.20
N SER A 137 12.96 8.70 -31.39
CA SER A 137 11.55 9.13 -31.46
C SER A 137 11.16 9.66 -32.84
N LYS A 138 12.06 10.36 -33.52
CA LYS A 138 11.82 10.87 -34.88
C LYS A 138 11.54 9.77 -35.91
N ASP A 139 12.08 8.56 -35.70
CA ASP A 139 11.90 7.44 -36.63
C ASP A 139 10.49 6.87 -36.55
N LEU A 140 9.75 7.12 -35.46
CA LEU A 140 8.34 6.73 -35.35
C LEU A 140 7.46 7.34 -36.44
N LYS A 141 7.86 8.49 -37.00
CA LYS A 141 7.13 9.14 -38.11
C LYS A 141 7.09 8.29 -39.39
N LYS A 142 7.91 7.24 -39.47
CA LYS A 142 7.98 6.30 -40.59
C LYS A 142 6.99 5.14 -40.46
N LEU A 143 6.38 4.96 -39.28
CA LEU A 143 5.41 3.89 -39.06
C LEU A 143 4.18 4.09 -39.95
N PRO A 144 3.62 3.01 -40.52
CA PRO A 144 2.38 3.10 -41.27
C PRO A 144 1.17 3.26 -40.32
N ASN A 145 0.08 3.86 -40.83
CA ASN A 145 -1.19 4.01 -40.10
C ASN A 145 -1.09 4.78 -38.77
N ILE A 146 -0.23 5.80 -38.72
CA ILE A 146 -0.09 6.66 -37.55
C ILE A 146 -0.69 8.05 -37.73
N GLN A 147 -1.03 8.70 -36.62
CA GLN A 147 -1.38 10.12 -36.58
C GLN A 147 -0.75 10.77 -35.34
N ILE A 148 -0.07 11.90 -35.52
CA ILE A 148 0.53 12.66 -34.41
C ILE A 148 -0.54 13.63 -33.87
N VAL A 149 -0.77 13.60 -32.55
CA VAL A 149 -1.87 14.32 -31.91
C VAL A 149 -1.49 14.89 -30.55
N ASP A 150 -2.27 15.84 -30.04
CA ASP A 150 -2.16 16.33 -28.66
C ASP A 150 -3.32 15.74 -27.86
N ILE A 151 -3.04 14.67 -27.12
CA ILE A 151 -4.05 13.88 -26.41
C ILE A 151 -3.73 13.67 -24.94
N THR A 152 -2.61 14.22 -24.47
CA THR A 152 -2.19 14.17 -23.06
C THR A 152 -2.33 15.52 -22.35
N SER A 153 -2.40 15.52 -21.02
CA SER A 153 -2.25 16.73 -20.19
C SER A 153 -0.77 17.05 -19.95
N GLU A 154 -0.46 18.22 -19.35
CA GLU A 154 0.90 18.64 -19.01
C GLU A 154 1.71 17.58 -18.26
N ILE A 155 3.04 17.67 -18.41
CA ILE A 155 4.01 16.79 -17.78
C ILE A 155 3.78 16.94 -16.28
N GLU A 156 3.16 15.95 -15.65
CA GLU A 156 3.42 15.74 -14.23
C GLU A 156 4.90 15.40 -14.18
N GLU A 157 5.70 16.37 -13.72
CA GLU A 157 7.10 16.13 -13.44
C GLU A 157 7.23 14.83 -12.66
N VAL A 158 8.37 14.19 -12.84
CA VAL A 158 8.78 12.93 -12.23
C VAL A 158 8.98 13.08 -10.70
N THR A 159 8.20 13.92 -10.03
CA THR A 159 8.04 13.97 -8.58
C THR A 159 7.29 12.75 -8.06
N ASN A 160 6.43 12.12 -8.87
CA ASN A 160 5.63 10.98 -8.45
C ASN A 160 6.38 9.62 -8.30
N LEU A 161 7.63 9.51 -8.77
CA LEU A 161 8.45 8.31 -8.48
C LEU A 161 9.22 8.41 -7.16
N LYS A 162 9.36 9.61 -6.58
CA LYS A 162 9.92 9.76 -5.23
C LYS A 162 8.87 9.52 -4.15
N SER A 163 7.60 9.84 -4.41
CA SER A 163 6.50 9.74 -3.44
C SER A 163 5.95 8.32 -3.26
N VAL A 164 5.86 7.51 -4.32
CA VAL A 164 5.41 6.09 -4.25
C VAL A 164 6.42 5.20 -3.50
N LYS A 165 7.67 5.67 -3.33
CA LYS A 165 8.71 4.94 -2.59
C LYS A 165 8.56 5.00 -1.08
N ARG A 166 7.70 5.88 -0.53
CA ARG A 166 7.55 5.99 0.92
C ARG A 166 6.25 5.37 1.41
N VAL A 167 6.40 4.48 2.38
CA VAL A 167 5.30 3.80 3.07
C VAL A 167 5.13 4.43 4.45
N PHE A 168 3.91 4.85 4.77
CA PHE A 168 3.56 5.31 6.13
C PHE A 168 2.55 4.35 6.76
N SER A 169 2.81 3.93 7.99
CA SER A 169 1.83 3.19 8.80
C SER A 169 1.76 3.72 10.22
N GLY A 170 0.55 3.99 10.69
CA GLY A 170 0.28 4.50 12.03
C GLY A 170 -0.46 3.49 12.90
N ILE A 171 -0.09 3.36 14.18
CA ILE A 171 -0.84 2.60 15.17
C ILE A 171 -1.10 3.42 16.44
N ARG A 172 -2.34 3.40 16.93
CA ARG A 172 -2.68 4.06 18.20
C ARG A 172 -2.04 3.34 19.39
N ALA A 173 -1.69 4.10 20.42
CA ALA A 173 -1.07 3.62 21.64
C ALA A 173 -2.10 3.02 22.64
N THR A 174 -2.95 2.11 22.16
CA THR A 174 -4.05 1.50 22.93
C THR A 174 -3.67 0.20 23.64
N GLY A 175 -2.40 -0.20 23.61
CA GLY A 175 -1.88 -1.38 24.31
C GLY A 175 -0.81 -2.12 23.52
N ARG A 176 -0.21 -3.15 24.11
CA ARG A 176 0.75 -4.08 23.46
C ARG A 176 0.18 -4.71 22.20
N LEU A 177 1.02 -5.12 21.25
CA LEU A 177 0.57 -5.84 20.06
C LEU A 177 -0.07 -7.19 20.44
N HIS A 178 -1.11 -7.56 19.70
CA HIS A 178 -1.68 -8.91 19.73
C HIS A 178 -1.34 -9.68 18.46
N LEU A 179 -1.62 -10.98 18.47
CA LEU A 179 -1.33 -11.90 17.38
C LEU A 179 -1.88 -11.41 16.03
N GLY A 180 -3.11 -10.90 16.03
CA GLY A 180 -3.71 -10.26 14.85
C GLY A 180 -2.95 -9.05 14.30
N ASN A 181 -2.34 -8.20 15.13
CA ASN A 181 -1.50 -7.09 14.62
C ASN A 181 -0.18 -7.63 14.07
N TYR A 182 0.40 -8.62 14.75
CA TYR A 182 1.69 -9.19 14.37
C TYR A 182 1.64 -9.90 13.02
N LEU A 183 0.69 -10.82 12.85
CA LEU A 183 0.53 -11.57 11.60
C LEU A 183 -0.11 -10.74 10.49
N GLY A 184 -1.04 -9.85 10.86
CA GLY A 184 -1.81 -9.07 9.88
C GLY A 184 -1.12 -7.80 9.39
N ALA A 185 -0.10 -7.29 10.08
CA ALA A 185 0.58 -6.05 9.70
C ALA A 185 2.10 -6.14 9.85
N VAL A 186 2.62 -6.54 11.03
CA VAL A 186 4.07 -6.47 11.30
C VAL A 186 4.86 -7.40 10.40
N LYS A 187 4.39 -8.63 10.10
CA LYS A 187 5.03 -9.49 9.10
C LYS A 187 5.16 -8.80 7.74
N GLY A 188 4.12 -8.10 7.31
CA GLY A 188 4.13 -7.28 6.09
C GLY A 188 5.15 -6.14 6.13
N PHE A 189 5.38 -5.55 7.30
CA PHE A 189 6.41 -4.52 7.50
C PHE A 189 7.82 -5.08 7.30
N LEU A 190 8.09 -6.27 7.84
CA LEU A 190 9.36 -6.96 7.68
C LEU A 190 9.60 -7.36 6.22
N GLU A 191 8.56 -7.79 5.50
CA GLU A 191 8.65 -8.07 4.07
C GLU A 191 8.97 -6.82 3.26
N LEU A 192 8.26 -5.72 3.53
CA LEU A 192 8.52 -4.42 2.92
C LEU A 192 9.97 -3.98 3.12
N GLU A 193 10.46 -4.04 4.36
CA GLU A 193 11.84 -3.69 4.70
C GLU A 193 12.85 -4.57 3.95
N LYS A 194 12.59 -5.87 3.82
CA LYS A 194 13.46 -6.81 3.09
C LYS A 194 13.58 -6.49 1.60
N THR A 195 12.58 -5.88 0.99
CA THR A 195 12.65 -5.53 -0.44
C THR A 195 13.75 -4.50 -0.74
N GLY A 196 14.07 -3.63 0.24
CA GLY A 196 14.95 -2.48 0.03
C GLY A 196 14.42 -1.42 -0.96
N LYS A 197 13.19 -1.59 -1.45
CA LYS A 197 12.58 -0.69 -2.46
C LYS A 197 11.90 0.52 -1.85
N TYR A 198 11.55 0.46 -0.56
CA TYR A 198 10.73 1.45 0.12
C TYR A 198 11.44 2.08 1.31
N GLU A 199 11.24 3.38 1.47
CA GLU A 199 11.47 4.07 2.73
C GLU A 199 10.23 3.90 3.60
N THR A 200 10.39 3.39 4.81
CA THR A 200 9.26 3.06 5.68
C THR A 200 9.24 3.96 6.91
N VAL A 201 8.06 4.48 7.24
CA VAL A 201 7.81 5.27 8.45
C VAL A 201 6.71 4.58 9.26
N TYR A 202 7.09 4.11 10.44
CA TYR A 202 6.19 3.47 11.40
C TYR A 202 5.98 4.38 12.59
N CYS A 203 4.76 4.90 12.70
CA CYS A 203 4.41 5.91 13.68
C CYS A 203 3.49 5.34 14.76
N VAL A 204 3.90 5.48 16.01
CA VAL A 204 2.97 5.33 17.13
C VAL A 204 2.23 6.65 17.30
N VAL A 205 0.97 6.65 16.87
CA VAL A 205 0.11 7.84 16.83
C VAL A 205 -0.50 8.16 18.19
N ASP A 206 0.34 8.69 19.08
CA ASP A 206 -0.05 9.06 20.44
C ASP A 206 -0.94 10.31 20.50
N ILE A 207 -0.84 11.25 19.56
CA ILE A 207 -1.79 12.38 19.46
C ILE A 207 -3.17 11.91 18.99
N HIS A 208 -3.26 10.98 18.03
CA HIS A 208 -4.55 10.35 17.69
C HIS A 208 -5.18 9.64 18.89
N SER A 209 -4.35 9.13 19.80
CA SER A 209 -4.83 8.38 20.96
C SER A 209 -5.59 9.24 21.96
N ILE A 210 -5.35 10.56 22.01
CA ILE A 210 -6.02 11.51 22.90
C ILE A 210 -7.32 12.12 22.34
N THR A 211 -7.72 11.75 21.11
CA THR A 211 -8.99 12.21 20.49
C THR A 211 -10.24 11.54 21.09
N THR A 212 -10.05 10.55 21.94
CA THR A 212 -11.09 9.80 22.68
C THR A 212 -10.60 9.60 24.11
N PRO A 213 -11.46 9.19 25.06
CA PRO A 213 -11.05 9.00 26.46
C PRO A 213 -9.83 8.07 26.58
N TYR A 214 -8.83 8.48 27.36
CA TYR A 214 -7.57 7.77 27.52
C TYR A 214 -7.03 7.89 28.96
N ASP A 215 -6.24 6.91 29.39
CA ASP A 215 -5.47 7.00 30.63
C ASP A 215 -4.04 7.48 30.36
N LYS A 216 -3.60 8.50 31.09
CA LYS A 216 -2.30 9.16 30.87
C LYS A 216 -1.13 8.21 31.14
N LYS A 217 -1.21 7.42 32.21
CA LYS A 217 -0.16 6.46 32.59
C LYS A 217 -0.08 5.32 31.57
N ALA A 218 -1.23 4.82 31.14
CA ALA A 218 -1.35 3.79 30.11
C ALA A 218 -0.80 4.29 28.77
N LEU A 219 -1.09 5.52 28.35
CA LEU A 219 -0.58 6.10 27.10
C LEU A 219 0.96 6.10 27.08
N ALA A 220 1.59 6.64 28.13
CA ALA A 220 3.04 6.72 28.26
C ALA A 220 3.69 5.32 28.24
N LYS A 221 3.08 4.35 28.94
CA LYS A 221 3.52 2.96 28.93
C LYS A 221 3.35 2.34 27.54
N ASN A 222 2.15 2.39 26.98
CA ASN A 222 1.79 1.70 25.75
C ASN A 222 2.60 2.16 24.56
N LYS A 223 2.89 3.47 24.44
CA LYS A 223 3.70 3.96 23.32
C LYS A 223 5.11 3.37 23.33
N ARG A 224 5.72 3.24 24.51
CA ARG A 224 7.02 2.57 24.66
C ARG A 224 6.94 1.09 24.34
N GLU A 225 5.92 0.41 24.87
CA GLU A 225 5.76 -1.03 24.65
C GLU A 225 5.58 -1.38 23.16
N ILE A 226 4.89 -0.55 22.37
CA ILE A 226 4.71 -0.79 20.93
C ILE A 226 6.04 -0.72 20.17
N ILE A 227 6.90 0.27 20.47
CA ILE A 227 8.22 0.35 19.83
C ILE A 227 9.07 -0.87 20.19
N ILE A 228 9.05 -1.28 21.47
CA ILE A 228 9.73 -2.50 21.90
C ILE A 228 9.18 -3.72 21.14
N ASP A 229 7.86 -3.81 20.95
CA ASP A 229 7.23 -4.89 20.20
C ASP A 229 7.66 -4.89 18.71
N TYR A 230 7.76 -3.71 18.06
CA TYR A 230 8.28 -3.61 16.69
C TYR A 230 9.73 -4.06 16.57
N LEU A 231 10.59 -3.64 17.49
CA LEU A 231 12.00 -4.05 17.51
C LEU A 231 12.12 -5.57 17.79
N ALA A 232 11.32 -6.11 18.71
CA ALA A 232 11.32 -7.53 19.02
C ALA A 232 10.77 -8.40 17.87
N ALA A 233 9.86 -7.86 17.06
CA ALA A 233 9.39 -8.48 15.84
C ALA A 233 10.49 -8.57 14.76
N GLY A 234 11.54 -7.76 14.88
CA GLY A 234 12.69 -7.77 13.98
C GLY A 234 12.74 -6.59 13.03
N LEU A 235 11.95 -5.54 13.27
CA LEU A 235 12.01 -4.31 12.49
C LEU A 235 13.35 -3.61 12.76
N ASP A 236 14.08 -3.26 11.70
CA ASP A 236 15.42 -2.67 11.81
C ASP A 236 15.31 -1.14 11.85
N PRO A 237 15.60 -0.48 12.99
CA PRO A 237 15.51 0.97 13.09
C PRO A 237 16.52 1.68 12.18
N LYS A 238 17.54 1.01 11.65
CA LYS A 238 18.46 1.61 10.67
C LYS A 238 17.84 1.70 9.28
N LYS A 239 16.91 0.80 8.94
CA LYS A 239 16.23 0.74 7.64
C LYS A 239 14.90 1.45 7.64
N SER A 240 14.19 1.37 8.78
CA SER A 240 12.87 1.94 8.98
C SER A 240 12.92 3.10 9.96
N ILE A 241 12.14 4.17 9.72
CA ILE A 241 11.97 5.28 10.65
C ILE A 241 10.86 4.91 11.64
N ILE A 242 11.18 4.84 12.93
CA ILE A 242 10.24 4.48 14.00
C ILE A 242 10.07 5.68 14.93
N ILE A 243 8.86 6.19 15.10
CA ILE A 243 8.61 7.47 15.78
C ILE A 243 7.39 7.46 16.70
N TYR A 244 7.38 8.38 17.66
CA TYR A 244 6.15 8.92 18.24
C TYR A 244 5.66 10.10 17.42
N GLN A 245 4.35 10.17 17.19
CA GLN A 245 3.73 11.31 16.50
C GLN A 245 3.99 12.62 17.26
N SER A 246 3.89 12.60 18.59
CA SER A 246 4.12 13.77 19.44
C SER A 246 5.52 14.37 19.35
N ASP A 247 6.51 13.59 18.91
CA ASP A 247 7.89 14.04 18.83
C ASP A 247 8.13 14.89 17.58
N ILE A 248 7.20 14.91 16.62
CA ILE A 248 7.30 15.65 15.37
C ILE A 248 6.19 16.72 15.34
N PRO A 249 6.43 17.92 15.91
CA PRO A 249 5.41 18.98 16.00
C PRO A 249 4.87 19.41 14.64
N GLU A 250 5.64 19.21 13.57
CA GLU A 250 5.26 19.50 12.20
C GLU A 250 4.00 18.72 11.75
N HIS A 251 3.66 17.58 12.38
CA HIS A 251 2.38 16.88 12.14
C HIS A 251 1.18 17.75 12.52
N ILE A 252 1.26 18.42 13.67
CA ILE A 252 0.19 19.29 14.19
C ILE A 252 0.14 20.57 13.36
N GLU A 253 1.29 21.16 13.04
CA GLU A 253 1.38 22.36 12.20
C GLU A 253 0.78 22.12 10.82
N LEU A 254 1.13 21.01 10.17
CA LEU A 254 0.58 20.67 8.86
C LEU A 254 -0.92 20.35 8.92
N ALA A 255 -1.38 19.66 9.98
CA ALA A 255 -2.80 19.40 10.18
C ALA A 255 -3.62 20.70 10.30
N PHE A 256 -3.04 21.73 10.92
CA PHE A 256 -3.67 23.05 10.96
C PHE A 256 -3.79 23.66 9.55
N TYR A 257 -2.72 23.63 8.75
CA TYR A 257 -2.78 24.13 7.36
C TYR A 257 -3.77 23.34 6.50
N PHE A 258 -3.81 22.01 6.62
CA PHE A 258 -4.79 21.19 5.91
C PHE A 258 -6.22 21.48 6.33
N SER A 259 -6.45 21.90 7.57
CA SER A 259 -7.80 22.26 8.02
C SER A 259 -8.37 23.49 7.29
N THR A 260 -7.53 24.32 6.67
CA THR A 260 -8.00 25.51 5.93
C THR A 260 -8.63 25.17 4.58
N VAL A 261 -8.45 23.96 4.06
CA VAL A 261 -9.05 23.49 2.80
C VAL A 261 -10.21 22.52 3.01
N GLU A 262 -10.58 22.25 4.26
CA GLU A 262 -11.71 21.38 4.62
C GLU A 262 -12.83 22.16 5.29
N THR A 263 -14.07 21.69 5.08
CA THR A 263 -15.24 22.31 5.71
C THR A 263 -15.69 21.50 6.92
N ILE A 264 -16.24 22.20 7.93
CA ILE A 264 -16.86 21.56 9.10
C ILE A 264 -17.94 20.56 8.66
N ALA A 265 -18.78 20.95 7.70
CA ALA A 265 -19.84 20.09 7.17
C ALA A 265 -19.27 18.78 6.61
N ARG A 266 -18.24 18.87 5.75
CA ARG A 266 -17.58 17.70 5.16
C ARG A 266 -17.06 16.72 6.21
N MET A 267 -16.45 17.23 7.29
CA MET A 267 -15.95 16.43 8.40
C MET A 267 -17.08 15.81 9.25
N MET A 268 -18.13 16.57 9.56
CA MET A 268 -19.30 16.08 10.32
C MET A 268 -20.08 14.99 9.56
N HIS A 269 -20.03 14.96 8.23
CA HIS A 269 -20.69 13.95 7.42
C HIS A 269 -19.97 12.60 7.37
N LEU A 270 -18.72 12.51 7.84
CA LEU A 270 -17.98 11.25 7.85
C LEU A 270 -18.68 10.20 8.74
N PRO A 271 -19.01 9.00 8.21
CA PRO A 271 -19.65 7.94 9.00
C PRO A 271 -18.86 7.57 10.26
N THR A 272 -17.54 7.46 10.13
CA THR A 272 -16.62 7.10 11.22
C THR A 272 -16.60 8.13 12.35
N TYR A 273 -16.75 9.41 12.04
CA TYR A 273 -16.91 10.46 13.05
C TYR A 273 -18.23 10.28 13.81
N LYS A 274 -19.35 10.10 13.10
CA LYS A 274 -20.67 9.89 13.71
C LYS A 274 -20.70 8.66 14.62
N GLU A 275 -20.07 7.57 14.19
CA GLU A 275 -19.92 6.36 15.00
C GLU A 275 -19.11 6.61 16.27
N LYS A 276 -17.97 7.31 16.19
CA LYS A 276 -17.17 7.64 17.38
C LYS A 276 -17.89 8.56 18.34
N VAL A 277 -18.64 9.56 17.84
CA VAL A 277 -19.49 10.42 18.69
C VAL A 277 -20.58 9.59 19.37
N LYS A 278 -21.19 8.63 18.68
CA LYS A 278 -22.18 7.72 19.28
C LYS A 278 -21.55 6.84 20.37
N GLN A 279 -20.34 6.34 20.16
CA GLN A 279 -19.60 5.54 21.14
C GLN A 279 -19.09 6.35 22.33
N HIS A 280 -18.73 7.61 22.11
CA HIS A 280 -18.18 8.51 23.12
C HIS A 280 -18.86 9.90 23.06
N PRO A 281 -20.13 10.03 23.52
CA PRO A 281 -20.87 11.28 23.41
C PRO A 281 -20.18 12.47 24.06
N ASN A 282 -19.50 12.24 25.19
CA ASN A 282 -18.76 13.26 25.94
C ASN A 282 -17.39 13.61 25.32
N ALA A 283 -16.98 12.93 24.27
CA ALA A 283 -15.72 13.18 23.55
C ALA A 283 -15.94 13.84 22.17
N ASN A 284 -17.12 14.43 21.96
CA ASN A 284 -17.42 15.24 20.77
C ASN A 284 -16.63 16.56 20.79
N THR A 285 -15.36 16.49 20.40
CA THR A 285 -14.40 17.59 20.48
C THR A 285 -13.89 17.99 19.10
N MET A 286 -13.33 19.19 18.97
CA MET A 286 -12.64 19.61 17.75
C MET A 286 -11.50 18.64 17.36
N ALA A 287 -10.81 18.06 18.35
CA ALA A 287 -9.78 17.06 18.09
C ALA A 287 -10.37 15.77 17.45
N LEU A 288 -11.55 15.33 17.91
CA LEU A 288 -12.26 14.20 17.30
C LEU A 288 -12.83 14.56 15.93
N LEU A 289 -13.28 15.79 15.69
CA LEU A 289 -13.72 16.21 14.36
C LEU A 289 -12.53 16.29 13.37
N ASN A 290 -11.38 16.76 13.85
CA ASN A 290 -10.18 17.03 13.04
C ASN A 290 -9.26 15.81 12.85
N TYR A 291 -9.51 14.66 13.51
CA TYR A 291 -8.60 13.51 13.40
C TYR A 291 -8.38 13.03 11.95
N PRO A 292 -9.36 13.06 11.02
CA PRO A 292 -9.10 12.66 9.63
C PRO A 292 -8.10 13.60 8.93
N ILE A 293 -8.12 14.89 9.27
CA ILE A 293 -7.17 15.90 8.76
C ILE A 293 -5.79 15.67 9.39
N LEU A 294 -5.72 15.35 10.69
CA LEU A 294 -4.48 14.95 11.33
C LEU A 294 -3.90 13.69 10.69
N MET A 295 -4.72 12.70 10.35
CA MET A 295 -4.28 11.50 9.63
C MET A 295 -3.71 11.84 8.25
N ALA A 296 -4.35 12.77 7.52
CA ALA A 296 -3.83 13.24 6.25
C ALA A 296 -2.47 13.92 6.41
N ALA A 297 -2.30 14.74 7.46
CA ALA A 297 -1.02 15.35 7.80
C ALA A 297 0.04 14.29 8.08
N ASP A 298 -0.27 13.26 8.88
CA ASP A 298 0.69 12.19 9.21
C ASP A 298 1.23 11.47 7.96
N ILE A 299 0.39 11.30 6.94
CA ILE A 299 0.74 10.61 5.68
C ILE A 299 1.50 11.57 4.73
N LEU A 300 0.93 12.75 4.49
CA LEU A 300 1.42 13.67 3.45
C LEU A 300 2.65 14.46 3.89
N ILE A 301 2.91 14.61 5.19
CA ILE A 301 4.13 15.26 5.69
C ILE A 301 5.40 14.53 5.24
N TYR A 302 5.28 13.23 5.01
CA TYR A 302 6.33 12.39 4.45
C TYR A 302 6.15 12.15 2.95
N LYS A 303 5.24 12.85 2.27
CA LYS A 303 4.87 12.56 0.87
C LYS A 303 4.70 11.04 0.62
N ALA A 304 4.08 10.32 1.55
CA ALA A 304 3.93 8.88 1.46
C ALA A 304 2.85 8.52 0.43
N GLY A 305 3.24 7.75 -0.60
CA GLY A 305 2.32 7.26 -1.62
C GLY A 305 1.64 5.94 -1.26
N LEU A 306 2.18 5.18 -0.29
CA LEU A 306 1.68 3.86 0.09
C LEU A 306 1.30 3.83 1.58
N VAL A 307 0.10 3.33 1.88
CA VAL A 307 -0.40 3.25 3.27
C VAL A 307 -0.93 1.84 3.57
N PRO A 308 -0.26 1.05 4.43
CA PRO A 308 -0.68 -0.31 4.78
C PRO A 308 -1.85 -0.30 5.77
N VAL A 309 -3.07 -0.28 5.24
CA VAL A 309 -4.29 -0.28 6.04
C VAL A 309 -5.33 -1.26 5.50
N GLY A 310 -6.25 -1.66 6.37
CA GLY A 310 -7.42 -2.45 6.00
C GLY A 310 -8.37 -1.67 5.09
N ILE A 311 -9.24 -2.40 4.39
CA ILE A 311 -10.25 -1.81 3.47
C ILE A 311 -11.22 -0.87 4.21
N ASP A 312 -11.42 -1.08 5.51
CA ASP A 312 -12.22 -0.25 6.40
C ASP A 312 -11.66 1.17 6.57
N GLN A 313 -10.38 1.40 6.27
CA GLN A 313 -9.73 2.71 6.35
C GLN A 313 -9.76 3.49 5.03
N GLU A 314 -10.28 2.89 3.95
CA GLU A 314 -10.38 3.53 2.63
C GLU A 314 -11.10 4.90 2.68
N PRO A 315 -12.20 5.08 3.46
CA PRO A 315 -12.84 6.40 3.57
C PRO A 315 -11.92 7.49 4.15
N HIS A 316 -10.99 7.14 5.05
CA HIS A 316 -10.02 8.10 5.58
C HIS A 316 -8.90 8.40 4.58
N LEU A 317 -8.47 7.40 3.80
CA LEU A 317 -7.54 7.63 2.70
C LEU A 317 -8.15 8.55 1.63
N GLU A 318 -9.45 8.43 1.36
CA GLU A 318 -10.12 9.34 0.42
C GLU A 318 -10.11 10.79 0.91
N VAL A 319 -10.30 11.04 2.22
CA VAL A 319 -10.13 12.39 2.80
C VAL A 319 -8.70 12.89 2.61
N THR A 320 -7.71 12.01 2.77
CA THR A 320 -6.30 12.38 2.54
C THR A 320 -6.03 12.77 1.09
N ARG A 321 -6.56 12.03 0.12
CA ARG A 321 -6.45 12.38 -1.31
C ARG A 321 -7.20 13.67 -1.64
N GLU A 322 -8.38 13.87 -1.06
CA GLU A 322 -9.17 15.09 -1.21
C GLU A 322 -8.35 16.31 -0.77
N ILE A 323 -7.72 16.25 0.41
CA ILE A 323 -6.83 17.29 0.93
C ILE A 323 -5.63 17.49 0.00
N ALA A 324 -4.94 16.40 -0.41
CA ALA A 324 -3.80 16.48 -1.33
C ALA A 324 -4.18 17.23 -2.63
N ARG A 325 -5.28 16.84 -3.27
CA ARG A 325 -5.78 17.47 -4.50
C ARG A 325 -6.11 18.94 -4.29
N LYS A 326 -6.78 19.30 -3.20
CA LYS A 326 -7.12 20.70 -2.89
C LYS A 326 -5.87 21.54 -2.65
N MET A 327 -4.92 21.06 -1.86
CA MET A 327 -3.65 21.76 -1.61
C MET A 327 -2.87 21.97 -2.91
N ASN A 328 -2.77 20.92 -3.74
CA ASN A 328 -2.09 21.00 -5.04
C ASN A 328 -2.78 21.98 -5.99
N GLN A 329 -4.12 21.99 -6.02
CA GLN A 329 -4.89 22.87 -6.89
C GLN A 329 -4.85 24.34 -6.44
N LEU A 330 -5.00 24.61 -5.14
CA LEU A 330 -5.13 25.97 -4.61
C LEU A 330 -3.78 26.66 -4.44
N TYR A 331 -2.76 25.93 -3.99
CA TYR A 331 -1.47 26.49 -3.61
C TYR A 331 -0.31 26.00 -4.48
N GLY A 332 -0.54 25.06 -5.41
CA GLY A 332 0.53 24.51 -6.25
C GLY A 332 1.57 23.71 -5.44
N THR A 333 1.14 23.05 -4.36
CA THR A 333 1.93 22.03 -3.66
C THR A 333 2.08 20.77 -4.52
N ASP A 334 2.98 19.88 -4.11
CA ASP A 334 3.24 18.60 -4.79
C ASP A 334 3.05 17.42 -3.82
N PHE A 335 1.82 17.24 -3.35
CA PHE A 335 1.43 16.09 -2.52
C PHE A 335 0.98 14.90 -3.38
N PRO A 336 1.40 13.67 -3.06
CA PRO A 336 0.88 12.49 -3.71
C PRO A 336 -0.57 12.20 -3.28
N GLU A 337 -1.29 11.45 -4.11
CA GLU A 337 -2.54 10.80 -3.71
C GLU A 337 -2.23 9.39 -3.17
N PRO A 338 -2.27 9.17 -1.84
CA PRO A 338 -1.87 7.89 -1.26
C PRO A 338 -2.83 6.76 -1.64
N VAL A 339 -2.25 5.60 -1.95
CA VAL A 339 -3.00 4.37 -2.23
C VAL A 339 -2.88 3.37 -1.09
N ARG A 340 -3.95 2.60 -0.90
CA ARG A 340 -3.97 1.50 0.05
C ARG A 340 -2.97 0.44 -0.40
N PHE A 341 -2.05 0.08 0.49
CA PHE A 341 -1.06 -0.97 0.23
C PHE A 341 -1.44 -2.24 0.98
N ALA A 342 -1.92 -3.24 0.26
CA ALA A 342 -2.18 -4.55 0.86
C ALA A 342 -0.84 -5.25 1.12
N THR A 343 -0.46 -5.40 2.38
CA THR A 343 0.62 -6.32 2.74
C THR A 343 0.10 -7.75 2.72
N LYS A 344 0.99 -8.73 2.51
CA LYS A 344 0.68 -10.15 2.72
C LYS A 344 0.50 -10.41 4.22
N GLY A 345 -0.64 -9.98 4.76
CA GLY A 345 -1.05 -10.24 6.14
C GLY A 345 -2.17 -11.26 6.15
N GLU A 346 -2.11 -12.22 7.07
CA GLU A 346 -3.19 -13.18 7.25
C GLU A 346 -4.33 -12.54 8.04
N TYR A 347 -5.57 -12.76 7.60
CA TYR A 347 -6.73 -12.45 8.41
C TYR A 347 -6.74 -13.37 9.63
N ILE A 348 -6.57 -12.79 10.82
CA ILE A 348 -6.60 -13.55 12.08
C ILE A 348 -7.98 -13.40 12.71
N PRO A 349 -8.79 -14.49 12.77
CA PRO A 349 -10.13 -14.44 13.34
C PRO A 349 -10.09 -14.16 14.84
N SER A 350 -11.18 -13.60 15.35
CA SER A 350 -11.42 -13.48 16.78
C SER A 350 -11.51 -14.86 17.44
N LEU A 351 -10.98 -14.98 18.66
CA LEU A 351 -11.21 -16.16 19.50
C LEU A 351 -12.68 -16.35 19.90
N THR A 352 -13.51 -15.32 19.80
CA THR A 352 -14.96 -15.44 20.05
C THR A 352 -15.70 -16.14 18.90
N GLY A 353 -15.06 -16.30 17.73
CA GLY A 353 -15.68 -16.84 16.53
C GLY A 353 -16.30 -15.78 15.60
N GLU A 354 -16.40 -14.53 16.06
CA GLU A 354 -17.04 -13.45 15.31
C GLU A 354 -16.07 -12.29 15.04
N GLY A 355 -15.97 -11.91 13.76
CA GLY A 355 -15.14 -10.80 13.33
C GLY A 355 -13.63 -11.02 13.50
N LYS A 356 -12.88 -9.92 13.43
CA LYS A 356 -11.42 -9.89 13.51
C LYS A 356 -10.97 -9.76 14.97
N MET A 357 -9.82 -10.35 15.29
CA MET A 357 -9.16 -10.17 16.59
C MET A 357 -8.96 -8.67 16.92
N SER A 358 -9.45 -8.22 18.09
CA SER A 358 -9.39 -6.81 18.49
C SER A 358 -9.23 -6.62 20.01
N LYS A 359 -8.38 -5.68 20.42
CA LYS A 359 -8.23 -5.30 21.85
C LYS A 359 -9.51 -4.78 22.49
N THR A 360 -10.42 -4.24 21.68
CA THR A 360 -11.69 -3.66 22.17
C THR A 360 -12.74 -4.72 22.48
N VAL A 361 -12.55 -5.96 22.00
CA VAL A 361 -13.46 -7.08 22.27
C VAL A 361 -12.78 -8.01 23.27
N ALA A 362 -13.33 -8.07 24.48
CA ALA A 362 -12.81 -8.92 25.54
C ALA A 362 -12.73 -10.38 25.08
N ASN A 363 -11.66 -11.08 25.51
CA ASN A 363 -11.38 -12.47 25.16
C ASN A 363 -11.18 -12.78 23.66
N SER A 364 -11.20 -11.80 22.77
CA SER A 364 -11.03 -12.03 21.32
C SER A 364 -9.59 -12.26 20.87
N PHE A 365 -8.60 -11.97 21.72
CA PHE A 365 -7.20 -11.81 21.30
C PHE A 365 -6.16 -12.45 22.23
N ILE A 366 -5.01 -12.78 21.64
CA ILE A 366 -3.79 -13.27 22.30
C ILE A 366 -2.73 -12.17 22.22
N ASN A 367 -2.19 -11.71 23.35
CA ASN A 367 -1.05 -10.79 23.32
C ASN A 367 0.21 -11.56 22.94
N LEU A 368 1.16 -10.88 22.30
CA LEU A 368 2.44 -11.50 21.96
C LEU A 368 3.27 -11.88 23.19
N THR A 369 2.93 -11.34 24.36
CA THR A 369 3.60 -11.59 25.65
C THR A 369 2.80 -12.50 26.58
N ASP A 370 1.67 -13.08 26.11
CA ASP A 370 0.93 -14.02 26.95
C ASP A 370 1.80 -15.27 27.21
N SER A 371 1.74 -15.76 28.45
CA SER A 371 2.30 -17.05 28.84
C SER A 371 1.54 -18.20 28.18
N LEU A 372 2.16 -19.38 28.14
CA LEU A 372 1.51 -20.59 27.64
C LEU A 372 0.18 -20.88 28.36
N GLU A 373 0.11 -20.65 29.67
CA GLU A 373 -1.12 -20.86 30.45
C GLU A 373 -2.24 -19.88 30.06
N GLU A 374 -1.91 -18.62 29.85
CA GLU A 374 -2.86 -17.60 29.37
C GLU A 374 -3.35 -17.93 27.96
N ILE A 375 -2.46 -18.35 27.05
CA ILE A 375 -2.80 -18.77 25.69
C ILE A 375 -3.72 -20.00 25.75
N ARG A 376 -3.37 -21.03 26.52
CA ARG A 376 -4.20 -22.24 26.71
C ARG A 376 -5.58 -21.87 27.23
N LYS A 377 -5.66 -21.02 28.26
CA LYS A 377 -6.94 -20.56 28.83
C LYS A 377 -7.82 -19.88 27.77
N LYS A 378 -7.23 -18.98 26.98
CA LYS A 378 -7.92 -18.24 25.91
C LYS A 378 -8.38 -19.18 24.78
N ILE A 379 -7.51 -20.05 24.27
CA ILE A 379 -7.85 -21.01 23.21
C ILE A 379 -8.91 -22.02 23.69
N ARG A 380 -8.84 -22.48 24.94
CA ARG A 380 -9.85 -23.39 25.51
C ARG A 380 -11.24 -22.75 25.56
N SER A 381 -11.32 -21.44 25.79
CA SER A 381 -12.56 -20.68 25.83
C SER A 381 -13.26 -20.47 24.48
N VAL A 382 -12.60 -20.79 23.36
CA VAL A 382 -13.18 -20.65 22.02
C VAL A 382 -14.43 -21.54 21.91
N PRO A 383 -15.61 -21.01 21.54
CA PRO A 383 -16.83 -21.79 21.40
C PRO A 383 -16.67 -22.89 20.34
N THR A 384 -17.00 -24.13 20.70
CA THR A 384 -16.92 -25.31 19.81
C THR A 384 -18.25 -26.02 19.64
N ALA A 385 -19.36 -25.39 20.05
CA ALA A 385 -20.67 -26.01 20.15
C ALA A 385 -21.26 -26.35 18.77
N THR A 386 -20.91 -27.55 18.28
CA THR A 386 -21.58 -28.35 17.27
C THR A 386 -21.35 -29.81 17.63
N SER A 387 -22.36 -30.67 17.48
CA SER A 387 -22.15 -32.12 17.48
C SER A 387 -21.13 -32.46 16.39
N ALA A 388 -20.21 -33.37 16.69
CA ALA A 388 -19.19 -33.79 15.73
C ALA A 388 -19.89 -34.34 14.45
N GLY A 389 -19.42 -33.92 13.26
CA GLY A 389 -20.07 -34.21 11.97
C GLY A 389 -21.13 -33.20 11.49
N GLY A 390 -21.42 -32.11 12.22
CA GLY A 390 -22.34 -31.03 11.81
C GLY A 390 -21.67 -29.84 11.10
N GLU A 391 -22.45 -28.81 10.72
CA GLU A 391 -21.90 -27.56 10.17
C GLU A 391 -20.94 -26.90 11.18
N MET A 392 -19.74 -26.49 10.77
CA MET A 392 -18.80 -25.87 11.70
C MET A 392 -19.34 -24.55 12.26
N SER A 393 -19.42 -24.46 13.59
CA SER A 393 -19.70 -23.20 14.29
C SER A 393 -18.63 -22.13 13.96
N PRO A 394 -18.94 -20.82 14.07
CA PRO A 394 -17.98 -19.74 13.83
C PRO A 394 -16.68 -19.86 14.67
N GLY A 395 -16.79 -20.30 15.92
CA GLY A 395 -15.64 -20.57 16.78
C GLY A 395 -14.80 -21.76 16.30
N LEU A 396 -15.44 -22.82 15.80
CA LEU A 396 -14.72 -23.95 15.22
C LEU A 396 -14.02 -23.60 13.89
N LYS A 397 -14.66 -22.80 13.03
CA LYS A 397 -14.02 -22.21 11.84
C LYS A 397 -12.76 -21.42 12.23
N SER A 398 -12.85 -20.66 13.33
CA SER A 398 -11.71 -19.91 13.87
C SER A 398 -10.58 -20.83 14.37
N LEU A 399 -10.90 -21.91 15.09
CA LEU A 399 -9.89 -22.91 15.51
C LEU A 399 -9.19 -23.56 14.32
N PHE A 400 -9.92 -23.94 13.27
CA PHE A 400 -9.31 -24.50 12.08
C PHE A 400 -8.47 -23.49 11.30
N ALA A 401 -8.84 -22.21 11.32
CA ALA A 401 -7.97 -21.15 10.81
C ALA A 401 -6.65 -21.12 11.60
N PHE A 402 -6.68 -21.13 12.94
CA PHE A 402 -5.46 -21.21 13.74
C PHE A 402 -4.66 -22.50 13.48
N ALA A 403 -5.33 -23.64 13.34
CA ALA A 403 -4.66 -24.89 13.00
C ALA A 403 -3.94 -24.79 11.64
N ASN A 404 -4.58 -24.26 10.60
CA ASN A 404 -3.95 -24.09 9.29
C ASN A 404 -2.69 -23.19 9.38
N LEU A 405 -2.71 -22.18 10.25
CA LEU A 405 -1.60 -21.24 10.42
C LEU A 405 -0.43 -21.83 11.21
N PHE A 406 -0.71 -22.50 12.33
CA PHE A 406 0.32 -22.93 13.28
C PHE A 406 0.63 -24.42 13.26
N LEU A 407 -0.27 -25.22 12.68
CA LEU A 407 -0.19 -26.68 12.59
C LEU A 407 -0.52 -27.19 11.17
N PRO A 408 -0.01 -26.58 10.08
CA PRO A 408 -0.43 -26.91 8.72
C PRO A 408 -0.29 -28.40 8.39
N ALA A 409 0.79 -29.04 8.87
CA ALA A 409 1.09 -30.45 8.61
C ALA A 409 0.07 -31.46 9.17
N VAL A 410 -0.72 -31.08 10.18
CA VAL A 410 -1.69 -31.99 10.84
C VAL A 410 -3.13 -31.49 10.74
N THR A 411 -3.36 -30.34 10.10
CA THR A 411 -4.69 -29.72 10.07
C THR A 411 -5.70 -30.55 9.29
N ASP A 412 -5.30 -31.14 8.17
CA ASP A 412 -6.21 -31.98 7.39
C ASP A 412 -6.59 -33.28 8.11
N ARG A 413 -5.69 -33.81 8.95
CA ARG A 413 -6.03 -34.90 9.87
C ARG A 413 -7.12 -34.47 10.85
N TYR A 414 -7.01 -33.30 11.46
CA TYR A 414 -8.04 -32.80 12.38
C TYR A 414 -9.38 -32.50 11.69
N LYS A 415 -9.37 -32.04 10.43
CA LYS A 415 -10.61 -31.86 9.64
C LYS A 415 -11.28 -33.20 9.38
N LYS A 416 -10.49 -34.24 9.04
CA LYS A 416 -11.01 -35.61 8.88
C LYS A 416 -11.61 -36.14 10.17
N GLU A 417 -10.89 -36.02 11.29
CA GLU A 417 -11.40 -36.42 12.62
C GLU A 417 -12.70 -35.70 12.99
N PHE A 418 -12.87 -34.42 12.59
CA PHE A 418 -14.10 -33.67 12.82
C PHE A 418 -15.28 -34.24 12.01
N ASN A 419 -15.05 -34.52 10.72
CA ASN A 419 -16.06 -35.09 9.83
C ASN A 419 -16.45 -36.51 10.27
N ASP A 420 -15.48 -37.29 10.72
CA ASP A 420 -15.66 -38.67 11.18
C ASP A 420 -16.27 -38.74 12.61
N GLY A 421 -16.49 -37.60 13.27
CA GLY A 421 -17.07 -37.56 14.61
C GLY A 421 -16.10 -37.92 15.75
N THR A 422 -14.81 -38.08 15.46
CA THR A 422 -13.78 -38.62 16.39
C THR A 422 -12.87 -37.55 16.99
N LEU A 423 -12.98 -36.29 16.53
CA LEU A 423 -12.13 -35.19 16.98
C LEU A 423 -12.27 -34.92 18.48
N GLN A 424 -11.13 -34.93 19.17
CA GLN A 424 -11.05 -34.47 20.56
C GLN A 424 -10.71 -32.98 20.58
N PHE A 425 -11.73 -32.12 20.77
CA PHE A 425 -11.56 -30.67 20.76
C PHE A 425 -10.50 -30.14 21.73
N VAL A 426 -10.33 -30.79 22.89
CA VAL A 426 -9.29 -30.43 23.87
C VAL A 426 -7.89 -30.63 23.27
N LYS A 427 -7.66 -31.74 22.56
CA LYS A 427 -6.34 -32.05 21.98
C LYS A 427 -5.93 -31.04 20.91
N ILE A 428 -6.84 -30.68 19.99
CA ILE A 428 -6.55 -29.67 18.96
C ILE A 428 -6.34 -28.28 19.59
N LYS A 429 -7.15 -27.90 20.58
CA LYS A 429 -7.02 -26.62 21.30
C LYS A 429 -5.67 -26.51 22.01
N ASP A 430 -5.26 -27.56 22.72
CA ASP A 430 -3.97 -27.57 23.40
C ASP A 430 -2.81 -27.57 22.40
N ALA A 431 -2.89 -28.34 21.31
CA ALA A 431 -1.87 -28.32 20.27
C ALA A 431 -1.72 -26.93 19.62
N ILE A 432 -2.82 -26.23 19.34
CA ILE A 432 -2.80 -24.85 18.82
C ILE A 432 -2.11 -23.92 19.82
N ALA A 433 -2.45 -24.03 21.12
CA ALA A 433 -1.85 -23.18 22.15
C ALA A 433 -0.33 -23.38 22.27
N GLU A 434 0.14 -24.64 22.23
CA GLU A 434 1.58 -24.95 22.21
C GLU A 434 2.27 -24.36 20.99
N ALA A 435 1.68 -24.52 19.80
CA ALA A 435 2.29 -24.03 18.56
C ALA A 435 2.37 -22.50 18.51
N ILE A 436 1.30 -21.81 18.94
CA ILE A 436 1.31 -20.34 19.09
C ILE A 436 2.41 -19.91 20.06
N TYR A 437 2.52 -20.57 21.22
CA TYR A 437 3.55 -20.22 22.21
C TYR A 437 4.96 -20.48 21.69
N ALA A 438 5.19 -21.59 21.00
CA ALA A 438 6.48 -21.92 20.38
C ALA A 438 6.91 -20.85 19.36
N ASP A 439 5.97 -20.36 18.54
CA ASP A 439 6.23 -19.26 17.59
C ASP A 439 6.50 -17.92 18.28
N LEU A 440 5.83 -17.65 19.41
CA LEU A 440 6.01 -16.41 20.18
C LEU A 440 7.26 -16.41 21.06
N LYS A 441 7.78 -17.57 21.46
CA LYS A 441 8.90 -17.67 22.39
C LYS A 441 10.16 -16.92 21.92
N PRO A 442 10.64 -17.05 20.66
CA PRO A 442 11.77 -16.26 20.17
C PRO A 442 11.52 -14.75 20.21
N PHE A 443 10.28 -14.32 19.94
CA PHE A 443 9.87 -12.94 20.05
C PHE A 443 9.94 -12.45 21.51
N GLN A 444 9.40 -13.22 22.45
CA GLN A 444 9.39 -12.90 23.88
C GLN A 444 10.80 -12.78 24.46
N GLU A 445 11.71 -13.66 24.06
CA GLU A 445 13.13 -13.61 24.47
C GLU A 445 13.84 -12.35 23.94
N ARG A 446 13.68 -12.02 22.64
CA ARG A 446 14.22 -10.78 22.06
C ARG A 446 13.65 -9.54 22.74
N ARG A 447 12.33 -9.54 22.98
CA ARG A 447 11.62 -8.46 23.64
C ARG A 447 12.14 -8.19 25.04
N ALA A 448 12.38 -9.24 25.84
CA ALA A 448 12.91 -9.10 27.19
C ALA A 448 14.30 -8.43 27.19
N LYS A 449 15.18 -8.82 26.25
CA LYS A 449 16.50 -8.21 26.07
C LYS A 449 16.40 -6.73 25.69
N ILE A 450 15.56 -6.40 24.69
CA ILE A 450 15.36 -5.01 24.24
C ILE A 450 14.75 -4.15 25.34
N ALA A 451 13.77 -4.66 26.08
CA ALA A 451 13.11 -3.92 27.15
C ALA A 451 14.05 -3.61 28.33
N ALA A 452 15.04 -4.47 28.58
CA ALA A 452 16.06 -4.26 29.61
C ALA A 452 17.04 -3.14 29.23
N ASP A 453 17.34 -2.97 27.94
CA ASP A 453 18.22 -1.90 27.44
C ASP A 453 17.44 -0.62 27.14
N LYS A 454 17.20 0.18 28.18
CA LYS A 454 16.47 1.45 28.07
C LYS A 454 17.19 2.44 27.14
N ASN A 455 18.52 2.50 27.21
CA ASN A 455 19.33 3.45 26.44
C ASN A 455 19.25 3.15 24.94
N TYR A 456 19.26 1.87 24.57
CA TYR A 456 19.05 1.47 23.18
C TYR A 456 17.69 1.93 22.66
N VAL A 457 16.61 1.64 23.39
CA VAL A 457 15.25 2.03 22.98
C VAL A 457 15.13 3.56 22.86
N ASP A 458 15.66 4.30 23.83
CA ASP A 458 15.63 5.77 23.81
C ASP A 458 16.47 6.34 22.65
N GLY A 459 17.60 5.70 22.33
CA GLY A 459 18.43 6.02 21.18
C GLY A 459 17.70 5.82 19.85
N VAL A 460 16.99 4.69 19.70
CA VAL A 460 16.16 4.40 18.52
C VAL A 460 15.07 5.45 18.34
N ILE A 461 14.35 5.80 19.42
CA ILE A 461 13.27 6.79 19.37
C ILE A 461 13.82 8.15 18.95
N ARG A 462 14.93 8.59 19.54
CA ARG A 462 15.56 9.87 19.23
C ARG A 462 16.03 9.93 17.77
N ASP A 463 16.74 8.91 17.32
CA ASP A 463 17.24 8.83 15.94
C ASP A 463 16.09 8.80 14.91
N GLY A 464 15.04 8.01 15.19
CA GLY A 464 13.83 8.01 14.37
C GLY A 464 13.19 9.40 14.31
N ALA A 465 13.09 10.09 15.45
CA ALA A 465 12.52 11.42 15.52
C ALA A 465 13.34 12.45 14.74
N ASP A 466 14.67 12.42 14.85
CA ASP A 466 15.55 13.36 14.15
C ASP A 466 15.46 13.17 12.62
N ARG A 467 15.48 11.91 12.14
CA ARG A 467 15.31 11.60 10.71
C ARG A 467 13.93 12.02 10.19
N ALA A 468 12.87 11.70 10.93
CA ALA A 468 11.50 12.08 10.58
C ALA A 468 11.32 13.60 10.54
N ARG A 469 11.86 14.32 11.54
CA ARG A 469 11.71 15.77 11.65
C ARG A 469 12.40 16.51 10.51
N LYS A 470 13.53 16.00 10.02
CA LYS A 470 14.20 16.54 8.84
C LYS A 470 13.26 16.56 7.63
N ILE A 471 12.65 15.42 7.32
CA ILE A 471 11.70 15.28 6.19
C ILE A 471 10.48 16.17 6.43
N ALA A 472 9.95 16.15 7.65
CA ALA A 472 8.74 16.89 7.99
C ALA A 472 8.91 18.41 7.87
N ARG A 473 10.05 18.94 8.30
CA ARG A 473 10.39 20.37 8.19
C ARG A 473 10.51 20.83 6.75
N GLU A 474 11.09 20.01 5.88
CA GLU A 474 11.18 20.30 4.45
C GLU A 474 9.79 20.44 3.84
N THR A 475 8.89 19.49 4.13
CA THR A 475 7.50 19.53 3.64
C THR A 475 6.71 20.71 4.20
N VAL A 476 6.79 20.98 5.51
CA VAL A 476 6.10 22.14 6.12
C VAL A 476 6.64 23.45 5.56
N LYS A 477 7.95 23.57 5.35
CA LYS A 477 8.55 24.75 4.73
C LYS A 477 8.00 24.97 3.31
N GLU A 478 7.96 23.93 2.48
CA GLU A 478 7.35 23.97 1.14
C GLU A 478 5.91 24.48 1.20
N VAL A 479 5.09 23.92 2.11
CA VAL A 479 3.69 24.34 2.28
C VAL A 479 3.60 25.82 2.67
N LYS A 480 4.42 26.27 3.61
CA LYS A 480 4.40 27.67 4.07
C LYS A 480 4.80 28.63 2.97
N GLU A 481 5.81 28.32 2.17
CA GLU A 481 6.19 29.12 0.99
C GLU A 481 5.02 29.20 -0.01
N LYS A 482 4.39 28.06 -0.31
CA LYS A 482 3.27 27.96 -1.27
C LYS A 482 2.00 28.67 -0.78
N MET A 483 1.82 28.76 0.54
CA MET A 483 0.72 29.50 1.17
C MET A 483 1.05 30.98 1.45
N GLY A 484 2.27 31.45 1.14
CA GLY A 484 2.68 32.83 1.39
C GLY A 484 2.91 33.19 2.87
N LEU A 485 3.29 32.20 3.69
CA LEU A 485 3.56 32.36 5.12
C LEU A 485 5.06 32.54 5.44
N LEU A 486 5.92 32.56 4.42
CA LEU A 486 7.37 32.73 4.51
C LEU A 486 7.86 33.83 3.57
#